data_AF-A0A1B3SL21-F1
#
_entry.id   AF-A0A1B3SL21-F1
#
_cell.length_a   1.000
_cell.length_b   1.000
_cell.length_c   1.000
_cell.angle_alpha   90.00
_cell.angle_beta   90.00
_cell.angle_gamma   90.00
#
_symmetry.space_group_name_H-M   'P 1'
#
loop_
_entity.id
_entity.type
_entity.pdbx_description
1 polymer ?
#
loop_
_entity_poly.entity_id
_entity_poly.type
_entity_poly.pdbx_seq_one_letter_code
_entity_poly.pdbx_strand_id
1 'polypeptide(L)'
;MKKLLNVLAASALISTSTVAVVSCSNRNFTEFQGWIANKESFVLYIGAKDCDYCNKFEDSLTMVKEYNGYDFIQSKFDSLLNEYTTILDTKEVEQEPLTDYGQKLSHSKIDFRQFVIDSKADNFNEKWSENLLKWVISQATEMYMNDEFSNQTNFDSWKQGYRNIAKEKTKSYFNSSSVKGTPLFLVIRNGKLVSWINGFEQSTPVDYEASLNTWFQNIRSDFLNPLIVKTNSKKITTAATDTDESSGSNSGGGSDGSSSGSGGSSSGGSSGESSGGSSSGSGGSGESSSSSSRLPSFDYSSINMNKYIK
;
A
#
# COMPACT_ATOMS: atom_id res chain seq x y z
N MET A 1 65.56 -5.36 -23.79
CA MET A 1 64.39 -4.80 -23.07
C MET A 1 63.12 -5.02 -23.90
N LYS A 2 62.67 -6.27 -23.92
CA LYS A 2 61.40 -6.74 -24.49
C LYS A 2 60.83 -7.66 -23.41
N LYS A 3 59.52 -7.62 -23.17
CA LYS A 3 58.74 -8.32 -22.12
C LYS A 3 58.37 -7.40 -20.94
N LEU A 4 57.31 -6.61 -21.10
CA LEU A 4 56.44 -6.12 -20.00
C LEU A 4 55.16 -5.45 -20.55
N LEU A 5 54.49 -6.07 -21.54
CA LEU A 5 53.25 -5.53 -22.12
C LEU A 5 52.32 -6.68 -22.58
N ASN A 6 51.97 -7.62 -21.70
CA ASN A 6 51.01 -8.68 -22.04
C ASN A 6 50.19 -9.25 -20.85
N VAL A 7 50.04 -8.52 -19.74
CA VAL A 7 49.25 -8.98 -18.58
C VAL A 7 48.18 -7.95 -18.20
N LEU A 8 47.44 -7.44 -19.18
CA LEU A 8 46.25 -6.60 -18.97
C LEU A 8 45.13 -6.91 -19.98
N ALA A 9 45.02 -8.16 -20.43
CA ALA A 9 43.97 -8.58 -21.37
C ALA A 9 43.32 -9.94 -21.02
N ALA A 10 43.33 -10.32 -19.74
CA ALA A 10 42.71 -11.56 -19.26
C ALA A 10 41.84 -11.34 -18.00
N SER A 11 41.22 -10.16 -17.89
CA SER A 11 40.21 -9.86 -16.86
C SER A 11 38.86 -9.44 -17.46
N ALA A 12 38.70 -9.53 -18.78
CA ALA A 12 37.43 -9.37 -19.46
C ALA A 12 36.97 -10.75 -19.94
N LEU A 13 35.73 -11.13 -19.61
CA LEU A 13 35.04 -12.38 -19.97
C LEU A 13 35.21 -13.59 -19.03
N ILE A 14 35.11 -13.38 -17.71
CA ILE A 14 34.50 -14.41 -16.85
C ILE A 14 33.56 -13.72 -15.86
N SER A 15 32.40 -13.29 -16.35
CA SER A 15 31.26 -12.98 -15.49
C SER A 15 29.98 -13.46 -16.17
N THR A 16 29.74 -14.75 -15.93
CA THR A 16 28.42 -15.36 -15.75
C THR A 16 27.46 -15.29 -16.92
N SER A 17 27.75 -16.05 -17.97
CA SER A 17 26.73 -16.85 -18.65
C SER A 17 26.32 -18.04 -17.75
N THR A 18 25.81 -17.75 -16.54
CA THR A 18 24.86 -18.65 -15.92
C THR A 18 23.58 -18.47 -16.72
N VAL A 19 23.42 -19.29 -17.75
CA VAL A 19 22.13 -19.61 -18.31
C VAL A 19 21.34 -20.18 -17.14
N ALA A 20 20.65 -19.28 -16.43
CA ALA A 20 19.76 -19.66 -15.37
C ALA A 20 18.79 -20.62 -16.05
N VAL A 21 18.77 -21.87 -15.56
CA VAL A 21 17.54 -22.63 -15.59
C VAL A 21 16.59 -21.76 -14.75
N VAL A 22 15.97 -20.78 -15.41
CA VAL A 22 14.91 -19.97 -14.84
C VAL A 22 13.82 -21.00 -14.64
N SER A 23 13.83 -21.62 -13.46
CA SER A 23 12.73 -22.39 -12.95
C SER A 23 11.50 -21.54 -13.25
N CYS A 24 10.63 -22.01 -14.15
CA CYS A 24 9.49 -21.23 -14.62
C CYS A 24 8.66 -20.68 -13.45
N SER A 25 8.73 -21.34 -12.29
CA SER A 25 8.14 -20.90 -11.02
C SER A 25 8.69 -19.61 -10.40
N ASN A 26 9.78 -19.02 -10.91
CA ASN A 26 10.34 -17.78 -10.37
C ASN A 26 10.43 -16.62 -11.38
N ARG A 27 9.85 -16.79 -12.57
CA ARG A 27 9.91 -15.80 -13.65
C ARG A 27 9.38 -14.42 -13.21
N ASN A 28 8.22 -14.40 -12.55
CA ASN A 28 7.56 -13.15 -12.12
C ASN A 28 8.44 -12.35 -11.14
N PHE A 29 9.08 -13.01 -10.17
CA PHE A 29 9.95 -12.31 -9.23
C PHE A 29 11.25 -11.82 -9.91
N THR A 30 11.83 -12.59 -10.83
CA THR A 30 12.98 -12.13 -11.61
C THR A 30 12.63 -10.92 -12.46
N GLU A 31 11.45 -10.90 -13.08
CA GLU A 31 10.96 -9.76 -13.85
C GLU A 31 10.75 -8.53 -12.96
N PHE A 32 10.10 -8.70 -11.81
CA PHE A 32 9.98 -7.67 -10.79
C PHE A 32 11.33 -7.10 -10.36
N GLN A 33 12.31 -7.95 -10.05
CA GLN A 33 13.65 -7.51 -9.69
C GLN A 33 14.34 -6.73 -10.82
N GLY A 34 14.07 -7.08 -12.08
CA GLY A 34 14.52 -6.32 -13.24
C GLY A 34 13.97 -4.89 -13.22
N TRP A 35 12.67 -4.71 -13.02
CA TRP A 35 12.05 -3.38 -12.93
C TRP A 35 12.62 -2.56 -11.76
N ILE A 36 12.83 -3.19 -10.60
CA ILE A 36 13.45 -2.56 -9.43
C ILE A 36 14.88 -2.11 -9.74
N ALA A 37 15.71 -2.98 -10.33
CA ALA A 37 17.09 -2.67 -10.67
C ALA A 37 17.19 -1.54 -11.72
N ASN A 38 16.23 -1.49 -12.65
CA ASN A 38 16.12 -0.44 -13.66
C ASN A 38 15.56 0.89 -13.10
N LYS A 39 15.22 0.96 -11.81
CA LYS A 39 14.60 2.12 -11.18
C LYS A 39 13.31 2.56 -11.89
N GLU A 40 12.50 1.60 -12.32
CA GLU A 40 11.19 1.90 -12.89
C GLU A 40 10.23 2.42 -11.80
N SER A 41 9.30 3.28 -12.20
CA SER A 41 8.17 3.71 -11.37
C SER A 41 6.91 3.06 -11.92
N PHE A 42 6.16 2.37 -11.07
CA PHE A 42 5.00 1.61 -11.49
C PHE A 42 4.06 1.28 -10.34
N VAL A 43 2.83 0.93 -10.68
CA VAL A 43 1.91 0.24 -9.76
C VAL A 43 1.81 -1.22 -10.20
N LEU A 44 2.15 -2.13 -9.29
CA LEU A 44 2.00 -3.57 -9.51
C LEU A 44 0.72 -4.07 -8.87
N TYR A 45 -0.20 -4.52 -9.71
CA TYR A 45 -1.41 -5.26 -9.33
C TYR A 45 -1.10 -6.74 -9.16
N ILE A 46 -1.48 -7.30 -8.02
CA ILE A 46 -1.38 -8.73 -7.71
C ILE A 46 -2.80 -9.24 -7.49
N GLY A 47 -3.31 -9.98 -8.48
CA GLY A 47 -4.68 -10.48 -8.55
C GLY A 47 -4.74 -12.00 -8.58
N ALA A 48 -5.94 -12.56 -8.49
CA ALA A 48 -6.22 -13.98 -8.72
C ALA A 48 -7.51 -14.14 -9.55
N LYS A 49 -7.61 -15.18 -10.37
CA LYS A 49 -8.79 -15.40 -11.23
C LYS A 49 -10.07 -15.76 -10.45
N ASP A 50 -9.91 -16.49 -9.35
CA ASP A 50 -11.00 -16.90 -8.45
C ASP A 50 -11.29 -15.87 -7.33
N CYS A 51 -10.86 -14.63 -7.50
CA CYS A 51 -11.01 -13.56 -6.52
C CYS A 51 -12.09 -12.56 -6.98
N ASP A 52 -13.23 -12.52 -6.30
CA ASP A 52 -14.37 -11.65 -6.65
C ASP A 52 -13.99 -10.16 -6.74
N TYR A 53 -13.19 -9.65 -5.81
CA TYR A 53 -12.75 -8.25 -5.81
C TYR A 53 -11.75 -7.95 -6.94
N CYS A 54 -10.98 -8.95 -7.36
CA CYS A 54 -10.07 -8.87 -8.50
C CYS A 54 -10.87 -8.77 -9.80
N ASN A 55 -11.86 -9.66 -9.95
CA ASN A 55 -12.78 -9.65 -11.08
C ASN A 55 -13.55 -8.32 -11.17
N LYS A 56 -14.06 -7.80 -10.04
CA LYS A 56 -14.70 -6.47 -10.00
C LYS A 56 -13.78 -5.34 -10.46
N PHE A 57 -12.50 -5.37 -10.09
CA PHE A 57 -11.53 -4.37 -10.53
C PHE A 57 -11.29 -4.46 -12.05
N GLU A 58 -11.05 -5.66 -12.57
CA GLU A 58 -10.81 -5.91 -14.00
C GLU A 58 -12.05 -5.60 -14.86
N ASP A 59 -13.24 -5.97 -14.37
CA ASP A 59 -14.52 -5.63 -14.98
C ASP A 59 -14.71 -4.11 -15.02
N SER A 60 -14.41 -3.41 -13.92
CA SER A 60 -14.52 -1.94 -13.86
C SER A 60 -13.62 -1.27 -14.91
N LEU A 61 -12.38 -1.74 -15.07
CA LEU A 61 -11.47 -1.23 -16.09
C LEU A 61 -12.00 -1.47 -17.50
N THR A 62 -12.53 -2.67 -17.75
CA THR A 62 -13.11 -3.06 -19.04
C THR A 62 -14.31 -2.19 -19.37
N MET A 63 -15.25 -2.05 -18.43
CA MET A 63 -16.47 -1.26 -18.59
C MET A 63 -16.17 0.22 -18.84
N VAL A 64 -15.25 0.84 -18.09
CA VAL A 64 -14.87 2.24 -18.35
C VAL A 64 -14.26 2.40 -19.74
N LYS A 65 -13.41 1.46 -20.17
CA LYS A 65 -12.81 1.50 -21.51
C LYS A 65 -13.85 1.35 -22.62
N GLU A 66 -14.79 0.44 -22.47
CA GLU A 66 -15.84 0.17 -23.46
C GLU A 66 -16.89 1.28 -23.54
N TYR A 67 -17.36 1.79 -22.40
CA TYR A 67 -18.41 2.82 -22.38
C TYR A 67 -17.89 4.23 -22.59
N ASN A 68 -16.73 4.58 -22.01
CA ASN A 68 -16.19 5.94 -22.10
C ASN A 68 -15.14 6.09 -23.21
N GLY A 69 -14.68 4.98 -23.79
CA GLY A 69 -13.78 5.00 -24.95
C GLY A 69 -12.34 5.42 -24.65
N TYR A 70 -11.90 5.39 -23.39
CA TYR A 70 -10.53 5.77 -23.01
C TYR A 70 -9.87 4.78 -22.05
N ASP A 71 -8.53 4.75 -22.05
CA ASP A 71 -7.76 3.95 -21.13
C ASP A 71 -7.63 4.66 -19.77
N PHE A 72 -8.40 4.19 -18.79
CA PHE A 72 -8.43 4.78 -17.44
C PHE A 72 -7.05 4.81 -16.80
N ILE A 73 -6.30 3.71 -16.87
CA ILE A 73 -5.01 3.56 -16.20
C ILE A 73 -4.01 4.54 -16.81
N GLN A 74 -3.87 4.54 -18.14
CA GLN A 74 -2.92 5.42 -18.83
C GLN A 74 -3.23 6.89 -18.54
N SER A 75 -4.50 7.29 -18.68
CA SER A 75 -4.94 8.68 -18.44
C SER A 75 -4.61 9.15 -17.02
N LYS A 76 -4.88 8.32 -16.00
CA LYS A 76 -4.64 8.67 -14.60
C LYS A 76 -3.15 8.72 -14.26
N PHE A 77 -2.35 7.80 -14.79
CA PHE A 77 -0.91 7.76 -14.51
C PHE A 77 -0.15 8.88 -15.24
N ASP A 78 -0.59 9.28 -16.44
CA ASP A 78 -0.09 10.47 -17.12
C ASP A 78 -0.41 11.75 -16.32
N SER A 79 -1.63 11.86 -15.77
CA SER A 79 -1.98 12.97 -14.86
C SER A 79 -1.08 12.98 -13.62
N LEU A 80 -0.89 11.83 -12.96
CA LEU A 80 -0.04 11.72 -11.77
C LEU A 80 1.42 12.12 -12.04
N LEU A 81 1.96 11.68 -13.18
CA LEU A 81 3.30 12.04 -13.62
C LEU A 81 3.46 13.56 -13.78
N ASN A 82 2.48 14.20 -14.44
CA ASN A 82 2.50 15.64 -14.68
C ASN A 82 2.38 16.42 -13.37
N GLU A 83 1.50 16.00 -12.47
CA GLU A 83 1.36 16.60 -11.14
C GLU A 83 2.65 16.47 -10.32
N TYR A 84 3.26 15.29 -10.30
CA TYR A 84 4.50 15.06 -9.59
C TYR A 84 5.65 15.91 -10.15
N THR A 85 5.78 15.97 -11.49
CA THR A 85 6.80 16.80 -12.15
C THR A 85 6.61 18.27 -11.83
N THR A 86 5.36 18.76 -11.83
CA THR A 86 5.04 20.14 -11.44
C THR A 86 5.45 20.45 -9.99
N ILE A 87 5.27 19.50 -9.06
CA ILE A 87 5.70 19.67 -7.67
C ILE A 87 7.22 19.83 -7.58
N LEU A 88 7.97 19.03 -8.34
CA LEU A 88 9.44 19.10 -8.37
C LEU A 88 9.96 20.42 -8.97
N ASP A 89 9.25 20.99 -9.94
CA ASP A 89 9.68 22.22 -10.63
C ASP A 89 9.35 23.50 -9.82
N THR A 90 8.34 23.45 -8.94
CA THR A 90 7.78 24.66 -8.30
C THR A 90 8.29 24.93 -6.88
N LYS A 91 8.97 23.97 -6.24
CA LYS A 91 9.36 24.07 -4.82
C LYS A 91 10.71 23.44 -4.57
N GLU A 92 11.42 23.94 -3.55
CA GLU A 92 12.45 23.13 -2.91
C GLU A 92 11.76 21.96 -2.20
N VAL A 93 11.84 20.78 -2.81
CA VAL A 93 11.20 19.57 -2.29
C VAL A 93 12.20 18.84 -1.40
N GLU A 94 11.87 18.66 -0.13
CA GLU A 94 12.62 17.80 0.78
C GLU A 94 12.64 16.37 0.22
N GLN A 95 13.84 15.78 0.17
CA GLN A 95 14.03 14.45 -0.40
C GLN A 95 13.83 13.39 0.68
N GLU A 96 13.03 12.37 0.36
CA GLU A 96 12.88 11.18 1.22
C GLU A 96 13.62 10.00 0.57
N PRO A 97 14.85 9.68 1.03
CA PRO A 97 15.68 8.67 0.38
C PRO A 97 15.10 7.25 0.46
N LEU A 98 14.19 6.93 1.37
CA LEU A 98 13.60 5.58 1.43
C LEU A 98 12.56 5.32 0.36
N THR A 99 11.95 6.37 -0.22
CA THR A 99 10.90 6.26 -1.24
C THR A 99 11.19 7.01 -2.53
N ASP A 100 12.36 7.66 -2.60
CA ASP A 100 12.77 8.58 -3.67
C ASP A 100 11.77 9.73 -3.92
N TYR A 101 10.99 10.11 -2.90
CA TYR A 101 10.22 11.35 -2.98
C TYR A 101 11.16 12.55 -3.12
N GLY A 102 10.73 13.58 -3.85
CA GLY A 102 11.56 14.75 -4.19
C GLY A 102 12.59 14.50 -5.29
N GLN A 103 12.64 13.32 -5.91
CA GLN A 103 13.56 13.03 -7.01
C GLN A 103 12.81 12.86 -8.34
N LYS A 104 13.44 13.27 -9.45
CA LYS A 104 12.91 13.05 -10.79
C LYS A 104 12.76 11.54 -11.06
N LEU A 105 11.67 11.16 -11.75
CA LEU A 105 11.47 9.77 -12.14
C LEU A 105 12.47 9.37 -13.24
N SER A 106 13.12 8.22 -13.08
CA SER A 106 14.24 7.79 -13.93
C SER A 106 13.84 7.60 -15.40
N HIS A 107 12.58 7.22 -15.66
CA HIS A 107 12.06 6.94 -17.01
C HIS A 107 10.93 7.89 -17.46
N SER A 108 10.68 8.97 -16.71
CA SER A 108 9.59 9.93 -16.99
C SER A 108 8.23 9.27 -17.29
N LYS A 109 7.94 8.16 -16.59
CA LYS A 109 6.68 7.41 -16.75
C LYS A 109 6.34 6.68 -15.47
N ILE A 110 5.05 6.36 -15.31
CA ILE A 110 4.52 5.47 -14.28
C ILE A 110 3.78 4.36 -15.01
N ASP A 111 4.28 3.12 -14.96
CA ASP A 111 3.63 1.99 -15.63
C ASP A 111 2.60 1.31 -14.72
N PHE A 112 1.65 0.59 -15.32
CA PHE A 112 0.82 -0.38 -14.61
C PHE A 112 1.26 -1.79 -14.98
N ARG A 113 1.57 -2.61 -13.99
CA ARG A 113 2.06 -3.99 -14.14
C ARG A 113 1.11 -4.94 -13.41
N GLN A 114 1.06 -6.20 -13.84
CA GLN A 114 0.17 -7.18 -13.25
C GLN A 114 0.82 -8.55 -13.09
N PHE A 115 0.55 -9.20 -11.96
CA PHE A 115 0.69 -10.63 -11.77
C PHE A 115 -0.66 -11.20 -11.35
N VAL A 116 -1.26 -12.04 -12.20
CA VAL A 116 -2.54 -12.69 -11.93
C VAL A 116 -2.30 -14.18 -11.77
N ILE A 117 -2.58 -14.71 -10.58
CA ILE A 117 -2.49 -16.14 -10.28
C ILE A 117 -3.80 -16.86 -10.58
N ASP A 118 -3.73 -18.18 -10.70
CA ASP A 118 -4.91 -18.99 -10.97
C ASP A 118 -5.85 -19.08 -9.76
N SER A 119 -5.30 -19.27 -8.56
CA SER A 119 -6.10 -19.33 -7.32
C SER A 119 -5.59 -18.39 -6.22
N LYS A 120 -6.51 -17.74 -5.53
CA LYS A 120 -6.29 -16.94 -4.33
C LYS A 120 -5.63 -17.75 -3.23
N ALA A 121 -5.88 -19.06 -3.16
CA ALA A 121 -5.21 -19.94 -2.21
C ALA A 121 -3.69 -19.98 -2.42
N ASP A 122 -3.20 -19.69 -3.62
CA ASP A 122 -1.77 -19.67 -3.94
C ASP A 122 -1.12 -18.30 -3.68
N ASN A 123 -1.91 -17.30 -3.26
CA ASN A 123 -1.40 -15.96 -2.99
C ASN A 123 -0.37 -15.99 -1.86
N PHE A 124 0.86 -15.57 -2.19
CA PHE A 124 2.04 -15.63 -1.30
C PHE A 124 2.43 -17.04 -0.81
N ASN A 125 1.94 -18.10 -1.45
CA ASN A 125 2.36 -19.48 -1.21
C ASN A 125 3.24 -20.04 -2.34
N GLU A 126 3.29 -19.36 -3.49
CA GLU A 126 4.25 -19.65 -4.54
C GLU A 126 5.62 -19.02 -4.24
N LYS A 127 6.70 -19.67 -4.67
CA LYS A 127 8.06 -19.20 -4.39
C LYS A 127 8.32 -17.75 -4.81
N TRP A 128 7.81 -17.34 -5.97
CA TRP A 128 8.00 -15.98 -6.47
C TRP A 128 7.22 -14.95 -5.64
N SER A 129 5.99 -15.26 -5.24
CA SER A 129 5.13 -14.35 -4.47
C SER A 129 5.60 -14.26 -3.02
N GLU A 130 6.08 -15.36 -2.44
CA GLU A 130 6.81 -15.32 -1.16
C GLU A 130 8.03 -14.39 -1.20
N ASN A 131 8.83 -14.45 -2.27
CA ASN A 131 10.02 -13.62 -2.42
C ASN A 131 9.64 -12.13 -2.59
N LEU A 132 8.57 -11.85 -3.34
CA LEU A 132 8.01 -10.52 -3.46
C LEU A 132 7.56 -9.99 -2.08
N LEU A 133 6.82 -10.77 -1.31
CA LEU A 133 6.39 -10.39 0.04
C LEU A 133 7.56 -10.17 0.98
N LYS A 134 8.59 -11.03 0.94
CA LYS A 134 9.84 -10.83 1.71
C LYS A 134 10.52 -9.51 1.34
N TRP A 135 10.54 -9.14 0.06
CA TRP A 135 11.07 -7.85 -0.39
C TRP A 135 10.24 -6.69 0.17
N VAL A 136 8.90 -6.74 0.06
CA VAL A 136 7.99 -5.71 0.59
C VAL A 136 8.19 -5.54 2.10
N ILE A 137 8.20 -6.63 2.87
CA ILE A 137 8.45 -6.62 4.32
C ILE A 137 9.81 -5.98 4.62
N SER A 138 10.85 -6.29 3.85
CA SER A 138 12.17 -5.69 4.04
C SER A 138 12.14 -4.18 3.83
N GLN A 139 11.48 -3.67 2.77
CA GLN A 139 11.37 -2.23 2.53
C GLN A 139 10.56 -1.54 3.63
N ALA A 140 9.42 -2.11 4.01
CA ALA A 140 8.59 -1.60 5.10
C ALA A 140 9.31 -1.62 6.46
N THR A 141 10.19 -2.61 6.70
CA THR A 141 11.04 -2.69 7.91
C THR A 141 11.96 -1.48 8.01
N GLU A 142 12.61 -1.11 6.91
CA GLU A 142 13.51 0.05 6.90
C GLU A 142 12.73 1.36 7.11
N MET A 143 11.55 1.50 6.49
CA MET A 143 10.66 2.66 6.72
C MET A 143 10.24 2.79 8.19
N TYR A 144 9.75 1.68 8.77
CA TYR A 144 9.33 1.63 10.18
C TYR A 144 10.48 1.94 11.12
N MET A 145 11.65 1.32 10.89
CA MET A 145 12.84 1.53 11.71
C MET A 145 13.30 2.99 11.66
N ASN A 146 13.25 3.61 10.48
CA ASN A 146 13.62 5.01 10.32
C ASN A 146 12.66 5.93 11.07
N ASP A 147 11.34 5.78 10.91
CA ASP A 147 10.36 6.65 11.57
C ASP A 147 10.33 6.49 13.10
N GLU A 148 10.36 5.25 13.60
CA GLU A 148 10.17 4.97 15.03
C GLU A 148 11.47 5.09 15.85
N PHE A 149 12.62 4.76 15.25
CA PHE A 149 13.86 4.57 16.01
C PHE A 149 15.00 5.52 15.63
N SER A 150 14.99 6.21 14.49
CA SER A 150 16.14 7.02 14.05
C SER A 150 16.53 8.12 15.03
N ASN A 151 15.57 8.60 15.82
CA ASN A 151 15.76 9.69 16.78
C ASN A 151 16.12 9.20 18.20
N GLN A 152 16.31 7.89 18.40
CA GLN A 152 16.69 7.34 19.70
C GLN A 152 18.17 7.64 19.98
N THR A 153 18.48 8.11 21.19
CA THR A 153 19.85 8.54 21.59
C THR A 153 20.88 7.42 21.51
N ASN A 154 20.43 6.18 21.54
CA ASN A 154 21.24 4.95 21.50
C ASN A 154 21.02 4.16 20.19
N PHE A 155 20.50 4.79 19.13
CA PHE A 155 20.15 4.14 17.87
C PHE A 155 21.30 3.29 17.32
N ASP A 156 22.50 3.84 17.20
CA ASP A 156 23.64 3.11 16.61
C ASP A 156 24.05 1.88 17.43
N SER A 157 24.09 2.02 18.76
CA SER A 157 24.44 0.91 19.67
C SER A 157 23.43 -0.24 19.63
N TRP A 158 22.18 0.05 19.30
CA TRP A 158 21.08 -0.93 19.32
C TRP A 158 20.46 -1.17 17.94
N LYS A 159 21.10 -0.70 16.87
CA LYS A 159 20.56 -0.71 15.51
C LYS A 159 20.07 -2.09 15.09
N GLN A 160 20.83 -3.14 15.41
CA GLN A 160 20.43 -4.51 15.10
C GLN A 160 19.21 -4.97 15.90
N GLY A 161 19.13 -4.60 17.19
CA GLY A 161 17.97 -4.88 18.03
C GLY A 161 16.71 -4.18 17.53
N TYR A 162 16.81 -2.89 17.17
CA TYR A 162 15.72 -2.14 16.57
C TYR A 162 15.28 -2.71 15.22
N ARG A 163 16.23 -3.14 14.39
CA ARG A 163 15.92 -3.81 13.12
C ARG A 163 15.15 -5.11 13.33
N ASN A 164 15.52 -5.89 14.33
CA ASN A 164 14.82 -7.13 14.66
C ASN A 164 13.38 -6.85 15.14
N ILE A 165 13.18 -5.85 16.00
CA ILE A 165 11.84 -5.41 16.44
C ILE A 165 11.01 -4.93 15.24
N ALA A 166 11.56 -4.05 14.40
CA ALA A 166 10.89 -3.53 13.21
C ALA A 166 10.50 -4.67 12.24
N LYS A 167 11.39 -5.64 12.05
CA LYS A 167 11.14 -6.82 11.20
C LYS A 167 10.03 -7.69 11.76
N GLU A 168 9.98 -7.91 13.07
CA GLU A 168 8.90 -8.66 13.70
C GLU A 168 7.56 -7.96 13.55
N LYS A 169 7.50 -6.64 13.83
CA LYS A 169 6.27 -5.84 13.70
C LYS A 169 5.74 -5.82 12.27
N THR A 170 6.60 -5.54 11.30
CA THR A 170 6.21 -5.52 9.87
C THR A 170 5.82 -6.91 9.37
N LYS A 171 6.58 -7.95 9.73
CA LYS A 171 6.22 -9.33 9.36
C LYS A 171 4.87 -9.74 9.95
N SER A 172 4.59 -9.36 11.21
CA SER A 172 3.28 -9.61 11.83
C SER A 172 2.17 -8.93 11.06
N TYR A 173 2.33 -7.63 10.78
CA TYR A 173 1.38 -6.84 9.99
C TYR A 173 1.08 -7.49 8.63
N PHE A 174 2.11 -7.80 7.83
CA PHE A 174 1.95 -8.42 6.52
C PHE A 174 1.51 -9.89 6.58
N ASN A 175 1.55 -10.54 7.74
CA ASN A 175 0.99 -11.88 7.94
C ASN A 175 -0.45 -11.85 8.45
N SER A 176 -0.97 -10.70 8.86
CA SER A 176 -2.37 -10.55 9.22
C SER A 176 -3.28 -10.82 8.01
N SER A 177 -4.45 -11.41 8.27
CA SER A 177 -5.45 -11.72 7.24
C SER A 177 -5.94 -10.47 6.49
N SER A 178 -5.95 -9.31 7.16
CA SER A 178 -6.38 -8.03 6.59
C SER A 178 -5.40 -7.45 5.55
N VAL A 179 -4.15 -7.93 5.52
CA VAL A 179 -3.10 -7.41 4.63
C VAL A 179 -2.72 -8.39 3.53
N LYS A 180 -2.80 -9.70 3.78
CA LYS A 180 -2.63 -10.74 2.72
C LYS A 180 -3.84 -10.87 1.79
N GLY A 181 -4.60 -9.79 1.62
CA GLY A 181 -5.75 -9.75 0.73
C GLY A 181 -5.34 -9.82 -0.75
N THR A 182 -6.29 -10.20 -1.57
CA THR A 182 -6.22 -10.10 -3.03
C THR A 182 -7.48 -9.33 -3.45
N PRO A 183 -7.38 -8.27 -4.27
CA PRO A 183 -6.16 -7.78 -4.91
C PRO A 183 -5.22 -7.01 -3.97
N LEU A 184 -3.92 -7.02 -4.26
CA LEU A 184 -2.91 -6.18 -3.62
C LEU A 184 -2.28 -5.27 -4.68
N PHE A 185 -2.12 -3.99 -4.36
CA PHE A 185 -1.44 -3.03 -5.22
C PHE A 185 -0.18 -2.53 -4.52
N LEU A 186 0.98 -2.68 -5.17
CA LEU A 186 2.24 -2.11 -4.71
C LEU A 186 2.55 -0.86 -5.52
N VAL A 187 2.75 0.27 -4.85
CA VAL A 187 3.13 1.54 -5.47
C VAL A 187 4.64 1.67 -5.39
N ILE A 188 5.31 1.73 -6.55
CA ILE A 188 6.77 1.78 -6.69
C ILE A 188 7.18 3.08 -7.37
N ARG A 189 8.20 3.75 -6.83
CA ARG A 189 8.80 4.96 -7.39
C ARG A 189 10.31 4.75 -7.47
N ASN A 190 10.89 4.88 -8.66
CA ASN A 190 12.32 4.70 -8.89
C ASN A 190 12.89 3.38 -8.32
N GLY A 191 12.11 2.29 -8.39
CA GLY A 191 12.49 0.99 -7.82
C GLY A 191 12.39 0.91 -6.29
N LYS A 192 11.83 1.91 -5.62
CA LYS A 192 11.58 1.90 -4.16
C LYS A 192 10.10 1.74 -3.86
N LEU A 193 9.80 1.01 -2.79
CA LEU A 193 8.43 0.90 -2.29
C LEU A 193 7.98 2.28 -1.80
N VAL A 194 6.81 2.72 -2.24
CA VAL A 194 6.14 3.93 -1.75
C VAL A 194 5.04 3.54 -0.79
N SER A 195 4.13 2.67 -1.22
CA SER A 195 3.04 2.19 -0.39
C SER A 195 2.47 0.88 -0.91
N TRP A 196 1.51 0.33 -0.17
CA TRP A 196 0.71 -0.82 -0.54
C TRP A 196 -0.75 -0.54 -0.22
N ILE A 197 -1.64 -1.01 -1.09
CA ILE A 197 -3.09 -0.83 -0.98
C ILE A 197 -3.73 -2.22 -1.11
N ASN A 198 -4.54 -2.59 -0.13
CA ASN A 198 -5.21 -3.89 -0.09
C ASN A 198 -6.66 -3.73 -0.54
N GLY A 199 -7.09 -4.61 -1.42
CA GLY A 199 -8.48 -4.70 -1.86
C GLY A 199 -8.84 -3.67 -2.93
N PHE A 200 -10.04 -3.88 -3.46
CA PHE A 200 -10.74 -2.97 -4.34
C PHE A 200 -12.22 -3.05 -3.99
N GLU A 201 -12.86 -1.93 -3.71
CA GLU A 201 -14.28 -1.88 -3.39
C GLU A 201 -15.03 -1.18 -4.52
N GLN A 202 -16.02 -1.88 -5.07
CA GLN A 202 -16.95 -1.31 -6.01
C GLN A 202 -18.15 -0.77 -5.24
N SER A 203 -18.39 0.54 -5.31
CA SER A 203 -19.45 1.21 -4.54
C SER A 203 -20.84 0.76 -4.97
N THR A 204 -21.08 0.62 -6.29
CA THR A 204 -22.30 0.07 -6.87
C THR A 204 -22.01 -0.61 -8.23
N PRO A 205 -22.86 -1.54 -8.70
CA PRO A 205 -22.68 -2.25 -9.98
C PRO A 205 -22.70 -1.36 -11.23
N VAL A 206 -23.03 -0.07 -11.12
CA VAL A 206 -23.11 0.87 -12.25
C VAL A 206 -22.08 1.99 -12.17
N ASP A 207 -21.36 2.12 -11.05
CA ASP A 207 -20.40 3.21 -10.82
C ASP A 207 -18.95 2.72 -10.85
N TYR A 208 -18.59 2.11 -11.98
CA TYR A 208 -17.26 1.58 -12.24
C TYR A 208 -16.18 2.68 -12.17
N GLU A 209 -16.46 3.85 -12.74
CA GLU A 209 -15.51 4.95 -12.80
C GLU A 209 -15.29 5.61 -11.43
N ALA A 210 -16.32 5.84 -10.60
CA ALA A 210 -16.07 6.39 -9.27
C ALA A 210 -15.32 5.42 -8.36
N SER A 211 -15.58 4.11 -8.49
CA SER A 211 -14.84 3.07 -7.75
C SER A 211 -13.35 3.07 -8.13
N LEU A 212 -13.06 3.13 -9.43
CA LEU A 212 -11.68 3.27 -9.94
C LEU A 212 -11.05 4.60 -9.55
N ASN A 213 -11.79 5.71 -9.56
CA ASN A 213 -11.29 7.00 -9.09
C ASN A 213 -10.94 6.95 -7.60
N THR A 214 -11.76 6.31 -6.77
CA THR A 214 -11.50 6.14 -5.33
C THR A 214 -10.22 5.34 -5.09
N TRP A 215 -10.08 4.19 -5.79
CA TRP A 215 -8.85 3.41 -5.79
C TRP A 215 -7.64 4.25 -6.20
N PHE A 216 -7.74 4.99 -7.30
CA PHE A 216 -6.66 5.80 -7.82
C PHE A 216 -6.30 6.98 -6.89
N GLN A 217 -7.28 7.58 -6.19
CA GLN A 217 -6.99 8.64 -5.22
C GLN A 217 -6.10 8.16 -4.08
N ASN A 218 -6.23 6.89 -3.65
CA ASN A 218 -5.33 6.32 -2.65
C ASN A 218 -3.89 6.23 -3.19
N ILE A 219 -3.71 5.79 -4.44
CA ILE A 219 -2.40 5.73 -5.11
C ILE A 219 -1.82 7.14 -5.24
N ARG A 220 -2.61 8.08 -5.77
CA ARG A 220 -2.20 9.47 -5.98
C ARG A 220 -1.79 10.12 -4.65
N SER A 221 -2.60 9.97 -3.61
CA SER A 221 -2.30 10.51 -2.27
C SER A 221 -0.98 9.95 -1.73
N ASP A 222 -0.80 8.63 -1.77
CA ASP A 222 0.44 8.01 -1.26
C ASP A 222 1.66 8.38 -2.11
N PHE A 223 1.52 8.44 -3.45
CA PHE A 223 2.60 8.78 -4.36
C PHE A 223 3.08 10.22 -4.17
N LEU A 224 2.16 11.17 -3.96
CA LEU A 224 2.47 12.58 -3.78
C LEU A 224 2.76 12.98 -2.32
N ASN A 225 2.74 12.04 -1.38
CA ASN A 225 2.92 12.35 0.03
C ASN A 225 4.42 12.39 0.44
N PRO A 226 4.97 13.55 0.86
CA PRO A 226 6.35 13.63 1.39
C PRO A 226 6.55 12.85 2.69
N LEU A 227 5.49 12.62 3.46
CA LEU A 227 5.51 11.95 4.76
C LEU A 227 5.09 10.48 4.67
N ILE A 228 5.20 9.87 3.48
CA ILE A 228 4.69 8.52 3.23
C ILE A 228 5.36 7.46 4.13
N VAL A 229 6.64 7.64 4.48
CA VAL A 229 7.36 6.75 5.42
C VAL A 229 6.64 6.70 6.77
N LYS A 230 6.29 7.88 7.32
CA LYS A 230 5.53 8.00 8.56
C LYS A 230 4.12 7.46 8.45
N THR A 231 3.44 7.72 7.32
CA THR A 231 2.10 7.15 7.07
C THR A 231 2.15 5.62 7.06
N ASN A 232 3.14 5.01 6.39
CA ASN A 232 3.32 3.57 6.35
C ASN A 232 3.69 2.99 7.73
N SER A 233 4.56 3.65 8.48
CA SER A 233 4.90 3.27 9.85
C SER A 233 3.65 3.19 10.73
N LYS A 234 2.78 4.22 10.66
CA LYS A 234 1.50 4.23 11.36
C LYS A 234 0.57 3.08 10.94
N LYS A 235 0.47 2.77 9.63
CA LYS A 235 -0.32 1.63 9.13
C LYS A 235 0.10 0.32 9.82
N ILE A 236 1.41 0.13 10.04
CA ILE A 236 1.97 -1.05 10.72
C ILE A 236 1.64 -1.05 12.22
N THR A 237 1.77 0.09 12.90
CA THR A 237 1.53 0.19 14.35
C THR A 237 0.05 0.02 14.71
N THR A 238 -0.86 0.68 14.00
CA THR A 238 -2.31 0.66 14.33
C THR A 238 -2.93 -0.73 14.15
N ALA A 239 -2.52 -1.48 13.14
CA ALA A 239 -3.04 -2.83 12.94
C ALA A 239 -2.55 -3.85 13.99
N ALA A 240 -1.44 -3.56 14.68
CA ALA A 240 -0.91 -4.42 15.74
C ALA A 240 -1.65 -4.28 17.07
N THR A 241 -2.42 -3.20 17.29
CA THR A 241 -3.20 -3.00 18.52
C THR A 241 -4.56 -3.68 18.48
N ASP A 242 -5.14 -3.90 17.29
CA ASP A 242 -6.47 -4.52 17.15
C ASP A 242 -6.44 -6.05 17.30
N THR A 243 -5.25 -6.66 17.43
CA THR A 243 -5.09 -8.11 17.52
C THR A 243 -5.05 -8.67 18.93
N ASP A 244 -5.01 -7.83 19.98
CA ASP A 244 -4.81 -8.26 21.37
C ASP A 244 -6.04 -8.09 22.30
N GLU A 245 -7.18 -7.57 21.82
CA GLU A 245 -8.38 -7.34 22.68
C GLU A 245 -9.62 -8.20 22.37
N SER A 246 -9.49 -9.30 21.61
CA SER A 246 -10.60 -10.25 21.43
C SER A 246 -10.29 -11.65 21.97
N SER A 247 -10.05 -11.73 23.28
CA SER A 247 -10.20 -12.98 24.02
C SER A 247 -10.94 -12.74 25.33
N GLY A 248 -12.26 -12.94 25.30
CA GLY A 248 -13.05 -13.25 26.49
C GLY A 248 -14.23 -12.31 26.75
N SER A 249 -15.40 -12.67 26.23
CA SER A 249 -16.55 -12.95 27.10
C SER A 249 -17.67 -13.67 26.34
N ASN A 250 -17.91 -14.88 26.80
CA ASN A 250 -18.97 -15.78 26.43
C ASN A 250 -20.26 -15.36 27.15
N SER A 251 -21.36 -15.15 26.42
CA SER A 251 -22.76 -15.22 26.87
C SER A 251 -23.59 -15.16 25.57
N GLY A 252 -24.14 -16.25 25.02
CA GLY A 252 -24.86 -17.32 25.69
C GLY A 252 -26.35 -17.10 25.42
N GLY A 253 -26.97 -18.02 24.68
CA GLY A 253 -28.44 -18.12 24.59
C GLY A 253 -29.00 -18.01 23.18
N GLY A 254 -29.05 -19.13 22.46
CA GLY A 254 -29.97 -19.29 21.34
C GLY A 254 -31.42 -19.46 21.80
N SER A 255 -32.35 -19.31 20.87
CA SER A 255 -33.57 -20.13 20.74
C SER A 255 -34.35 -19.69 19.50
N ASP A 256 -34.54 -20.66 18.62
CA ASP A 256 -35.61 -20.93 17.65
C ASP A 256 -36.86 -20.04 17.63
N GLY A 257 -37.48 -19.92 16.44
CA GLY A 257 -38.95 -19.79 16.37
C GLY A 257 -39.55 -19.01 15.20
N SER A 258 -39.67 -19.68 14.05
CA SER A 258 -40.85 -19.75 13.18
C SER A 258 -41.91 -18.61 13.10
N SER A 259 -42.05 -18.12 11.87
CA SER A 259 -43.28 -18.05 11.05
C SER A 259 -44.47 -17.12 11.39
N SER A 260 -45.01 -16.58 10.29
CA SER A 260 -46.41 -16.27 9.97
C SER A 260 -47.01 -14.92 10.40
N GLY A 261 -47.27 -14.08 9.40
CA GLY A 261 -48.64 -13.93 8.87
C GLY A 261 -49.46 -12.70 9.28
N SER A 262 -49.99 -12.04 8.23
CA SER A 262 -51.14 -11.10 8.21
C SER A 262 -50.85 -9.69 8.75
N GLY A 263 -51.08 -8.58 8.06
CA GLY A 263 -52.15 -8.26 7.10
C GLY A 263 -52.96 -7.10 7.70
N GLY A 264 -53.08 -5.96 7.02
CA GLY A 264 -53.89 -4.84 7.53
C GLY A 264 -53.63 -3.50 6.85
N SER A 265 -54.58 -3.11 6.01
CA SER A 265 -54.65 -1.94 5.13
C SER A 265 -54.86 -0.59 5.83
N SER A 266 -54.95 0.47 5.00
CA SER A 266 -55.59 1.80 5.23
C SER A 266 -54.62 2.86 5.78
N SER A 267 -54.64 4.16 5.43
CA SER A 267 -55.43 5.00 4.52
C SER A 267 -55.01 6.47 4.78
N GLY A 268 -55.16 7.37 3.80
CA GLY A 268 -55.15 8.84 4.00
C GLY A 268 -53.74 9.44 4.14
N GLY A 269 -53.26 10.37 3.32
CA GLY A 269 -53.93 11.49 2.66
C GLY A 269 -53.87 12.71 3.57
N SER A 270 -52.87 13.60 3.40
CA SER A 270 -53.06 15.04 3.51
C SER A 270 -51.81 15.80 3.04
N SER A 271 -52.06 16.69 2.10
CA SER A 271 -51.29 17.87 1.72
C SER A 271 -51.00 18.79 2.91
N GLY A 272 -49.87 19.50 2.85
CA GLY A 272 -49.55 20.60 3.76
C GLY A 272 -48.30 21.33 3.31
N GLU A 273 -48.51 22.44 2.59
CA GLU A 273 -47.52 23.46 2.29
C GLU A 273 -46.91 24.05 3.58
N SER A 274 -45.66 24.49 3.53
CA SER A 274 -45.18 25.59 4.38
C SER A 274 -43.99 26.31 3.75
N SER A 275 -44.27 27.56 3.38
CA SER A 275 -43.42 28.76 3.43
C SER A 275 -42.25 28.63 4.43
N GLY A 276 -41.03 29.07 4.11
CA GLY A 276 -40.71 30.43 3.74
C GLY A 276 -40.50 31.26 5.03
N GLY A 277 -39.27 31.33 5.52
CA GLY A 277 -38.92 32.04 6.74
C GLY A 277 -37.41 32.21 6.91
N SER A 278 -36.90 33.35 6.46
CA SER A 278 -35.54 33.81 6.70
C SER A 278 -35.36 34.17 8.18
N SER A 279 -34.27 33.72 8.81
CA SER A 279 -33.78 34.33 10.04
C SER A 279 -32.26 34.54 9.98
N SER A 280 -31.90 35.79 10.20
CA SER A 280 -30.56 36.33 10.41
C SER A 280 -30.06 35.93 11.81
N GLY A 281 -28.90 35.27 11.87
CA GLY A 281 -28.22 34.93 13.12
C GLY A 281 -26.72 35.27 13.03
N SER A 282 -26.32 36.27 13.81
CA SER A 282 -24.95 36.75 13.97
C SER A 282 -24.02 35.65 14.49
N GLY A 283 -22.99 35.31 13.71
CA GLY A 283 -21.92 34.38 14.11
C GLY A 283 -20.88 35.10 14.96
N GLY A 284 -20.89 34.81 16.27
CA GLY A 284 -19.81 35.15 17.18
C GLY A 284 -18.58 34.28 16.93
N SER A 285 -17.42 34.91 16.95
CA SER A 285 -16.09 34.31 16.91
C SER A 285 -15.86 33.40 18.13
N GLY A 286 -15.97 32.09 17.92
CA GLY A 286 -15.53 31.06 18.86
C GLY A 286 -14.13 30.58 18.48
N GLU A 287 -13.12 31.03 19.23
CA GLU A 287 -11.77 30.47 19.20
C GLU A 287 -11.85 28.99 19.58
N SER A 288 -11.62 28.12 18.60
CA SER A 288 -11.48 26.69 18.81
C SER A 288 -10.04 26.42 19.23
N SER A 289 -9.84 26.26 20.53
CA SER A 289 -8.62 25.72 21.11
C SER A 289 -8.41 24.31 20.58
N SER A 290 -7.45 24.14 19.67
CA SER A 290 -7.00 22.86 19.17
C SER A 290 -6.35 22.08 20.32
N SER A 291 -7.12 21.21 20.96
CA SER A 291 -6.64 20.18 21.86
C SER A 291 -5.79 19.20 21.05
N SER A 292 -4.49 19.47 21.01
CA SER A 292 -3.46 18.54 20.54
C SER A 292 -3.47 17.33 21.49
N SER A 293 -4.23 16.30 21.11
CA SER A 293 -4.18 15.00 21.73
C SER A 293 -2.78 14.43 21.50
N ARG A 294 -1.93 14.55 22.52
CA ARG A 294 -0.64 13.85 22.55
C ARG A 294 -0.93 12.36 22.44
N LEU A 295 -0.59 11.80 21.28
CA LEU A 295 -0.65 10.37 21.02
C LEU A 295 0.18 9.63 22.09
N PRO A 296 -0.24 8.42 22.50
CA PRO A 296 0.54 7.60 23.42
C PRO A 296 1.90 7.30 22.80
N SER A 297 2.96 7.86 23.39
CA SER A 297 4.32 7.43 23.08
C SER A 297 4.53 6.05 23.68
N PHE A 298 4.84 5.06 22.85
CA PHE A 298 5.23 3.74 23.35
C PHE A 298 6.50 3.88 24.19
N ASP A 299 6.43 3.47 25.45
CA ASP A 299 7.58 3.45 26.35
C ASP A 299 8.41 2.19 26.09
N TYR A 300 9.39 2.34 25.20
CA TYR A 300 10.33 1.28 24.82
C TYR A 300 11.34 0.95 25.94
N SER A 301 11.36 1.67 27.06
CA SER A 301 12.29 1.41 28.18
C SER A 301 12.05 0.05 28.86
N SER A 302 10.84 -0.52 28.67
CA SER A 302 10.45 -1.82 29.21
C SER A 302 10.82 -3.01 28.31
N ILE A 303 11.25 -2.78 27.06
CA ILE A 303 11.61 -3.87 26.15
C ILE A 303 12.97 -4.43 26.55
N ASN A 304 13.00 -5.72 26.92
CA ASN A 304 14.25 -6.44 27.15
C ASN A 304 14.98 -6.66 25.82
N MET A 305 15.81 -5.68 25.44
CA MET A 305 16.55 -5.67 24.18
C MET A 305 17.54 -6.84 24.05
N ASN A 306 17.96 -7.48 25.15
CA ASN A 306 18.85 -8.65 25.10
C ASN A 306 18.21 -9.85 24.38
N LYS A 307 16.88 -9.90 24.28
CA LYS A 307 16.16 -10.92 23.50
C LYS A 307 16.41 -10.77 21.99
N TYR A 308 16.78 -9.57 21.52
CA TYR A 308 16.85 -9.19 20.11
C TYR A 308 18.28 -8.95 19.60
N ILE A 309 19.33 -9.19 20.39
CA ILE A 309 20.73 -8.96 20.01
C ILE A 309 21.43 -10.19 19.40
N LYS A 310 20.75 -11.34 19.26
CA LYS A 310 21.36 -12.54 18.68
C LYS A 310 21.76 -12.41 17.22
#